data_AF-Q2L2E9-F1
#
_entry.id   AF-Q2L2E9-F1
#
_cell.length_a   1.000
_cell.length_b   1.000
_cell.length_c   1.000
_cell.angle_alpha   90.00
_cell.angle_beta   90.00
_cell.angle_gamma   90.00
#
_symmetry.space_group_name_H-M   'P 1'
#
loop_
_entity.id
_entity.type
_entity.pdbx_description
1 polymer ?
#
loop_
_entity_poly.entity_id
_entity_poly.type
_entity_poly.pdbx_seq_one_letter_code
_entity_poly.pdbx_strand_id
1 'polypeptide(L)'
;MGHPRTVEQSDRYWRQAAVERLRGMGIKLNRFRQNAEGVASEIRRIEPAYRGGDPNLVIRAWMGAAAAPKAEVQRRIYTPSAAMRFAALRSQQAEPRLKALGSTSVRSYP
;
A
#
# COMPACT_ATOMS: atom_id res chain seq x y z
N MET A 1 -23.36 -3.90 -4.69
CA MET A 1 -23.08 -2.60 -4.05
C MET A 1 -22.13 -1.83 -4.94
N GLY A 2 -22.44 -0.58 -5.30
CA GLY A 2 -21.59 0.23 -6.19
C GLY A 2 -20.27 0.61 -5.50
N HIS A 3 -19.15 0.57 -6.24
CA HIS A 3 -17.88 1.06 -5.72
C HIS A 3 -17.96 2.55 -5.37
N PRO A 4 -17.37 2.97 -4.24
CA PRO A 4 -17.37 4.37 -3.83
C PRO A 4 -16.66 5.22 -4.89
N ARG A 5 -17.36 6.25 -5.40
CA ARG A 5 -16.85 7.12 -6.46
C ARG A 5 -16.04 8.30 -5.91
N THR A 6 -16.16 8.59 -4.62
CA THR A 6 -15.43 9.66 -3.92
C THR A 6 -14.77 9.16 -2.64
N VAL A 7 -13.73 9.86 -2.18
CA VAL A 7 -12.98 9.54 -0.96
C VAL A 7 -13.91 9.49 0.26
N GLU A 8 -14.82 10.46 0.38
CA GLU A 8 -15.79 10.57 1.48
C GLU A 8 -16.77 9.40 1.53
N GLN A 9 -17.23 8.93 0.37
CA GLN A 9 -18.08 7.73 0.28
C GLN A 9 -17.32 6.48 0.72
N SER A 10 -16.04 6.39 0.36
CA SER A 10 -15.17 5.30 0.79
C SER A 10 -14.98 5.33 2.30
N ASP A 11 -14.71 6.49 2.90
CA ASP A 11 -14.55 6.61 4.36
C ASP A 11 -15.83 6.27 5.11
N ARG A 12 -17.00 6.71 4.61
CA ARG A 12 -18.27 6.31 5.19
C ARG A 12 -18.49 4.80 5.12
N TYR A 13 -18.18 4.18 3.99
CA TYR A 13 -18.27 2.73 3.81
C TYR A 13 -17.37 1.98 4.80
N TRP A 14 -16.08 2.34 4.87
CA TRP A 14 -15.13 1.69 5.77
C TRP A 14 -15.50 1.86 7.24
N ARG A 15 -16.00 3.05 7.62
CA ARG A 15 -16.47 3.30 8.98
C ARG A 15 -17.67 2.44 9.34
N GLN A 16 -18.67 2.31 8.45
CA GLN A 16 -19.83 1.46 8.69
C GLN A 16 -19.41 -0.01 8.84
N ALA A 17 -18.55 -0.50 7.94
CA ALA A 17 -18.02 -1.85 8.02
C ALA A 17 -17.24 -2.11 9.32
N ALA A 18 -16.46 -1.12 9.79
CA ALA A 18 -15.74 -1.21 11.05
C ALA A 18 -16.68 -1.26 12.26
N VAL A 19 -17.77 -0.48 12.26
CA VAL A 19 -18.79 -0.53 13.32
C VAL A 19 -19.46 -1.91 13.37
N GLU A 20 -19.79 -2.48 12.22
CA GLU A 20 -20.38 -3.83 12.13
C GLU A 20 -19.41 -4.90 12.63
N ARG A 21 -18.13 -4.80 12.26
CA ARG A 21 -17.08 -5.70 12.74
C ARG A 21 -16.88 -5.61 14.25
N LEU A 22 -16.81 -4.39 14.82
CA LEU A 22 -16.73 -4.19 16.27
C LEU A 22 -17.95 -4.78 16.99
N ARG A 23 -19.15 -4.64 16.41
CA ARG A 23 -20.36 -5.27 16.94
C ARG A 23 -20.25 -6.79 16.93
N GLY A 24 -19.68 -7.39 15.89
CA GLY A 24 -19.41 -8.84 15.83
C GLY A 24 -18.45 -9.33 16.92
N MET A 25 -17.56 -8.46 17.41
CA MET A 25 -16.68 -8.74 18.57
C MET A 25 -17.35 -8.46 19.92
N GLY A 26 -18.63 -8.10 19.95
CA GLY A 26 -19.37 -7.76 21.18
C GLY A 26 -19.23 -6.31 21.64
N ILE A 27 -18.52 -5.46 20.90
CA ILE A 27 -18.26 -4.07 21.26
C ILE A 27 -19.34 -3.17 20.65
N LYS A 28 -20.23 -2.65 21.51
CA LYS A 28 -21.33 -1.77 21.08
C LYS A 28 -20.92 -0.30 21.20
N LEU A 29 -20.76 0.35 20.05
CA LEU A 29 -20.56 1.80 19.96
C LEU A 29 -21.89 2.55 20.11
N ASN A 30 -21.94 3.53 21.01
CA ASN A 30 -23.04 4.48 21.11
C ASN A 30 -23.18 5.26 19.78
N ARG A 31 -24.40 5.60 19.37
CA ARG A 31 -24.72 6.32 18.13
C ARG A 31 -23.88 7.59 17.94
N PHE A 32 -23.62 8.33 19.03
CA PHE A 32 -22.80 9.55 18.99
C PHE A 32 -21.30 9.29 18.80
N ARG A 33 -20.82 8.08 19.10
CA ARG A 33 -19.42 7.67 18.93
C ARG A 33 -19.17 6.87 17.64
N GLN A 34 -20.17 6.79 16.75
CA GLN A 34 -20.03 6.14 15.43
C GLN A 34 -19.41 7.09 14.37
N ASN A 35 -18.80 8.20 14.80
CA ASN A 35 -17.94 9.04 13.97
C ASN A 35 -16.54 8.42 13.81
N ALA A 36 -15.70 8.99 12.95
CA ALA A 36 -14.38 8.44 12.66
C ALA A 36 -13.52 8.35 13.93
N GLU A 37 -13.47 9.41 14.73
CA GLU A 37 -12.75 9.45 16.02
C GLU A 37 -13.18 8.36 16.99
N GLY A 38 -14.49 8.21 17.21
CA GLY A 38 -15.02 7.26 18.19
C GLY A 38 -14.73 5.81 17.78
N VAL A 39 -14.86 5.51 16.49
CA VAL A 39 -14.52 4.19 15.95
C VAL A 39 -13.02 3.93 16.05
N ALA A 40 -12.18 4.88 15.63
CA ALA A 40 -10.72 4.76 15.72
C ALA A 40 -10.24 4.64 17.18
N SER A 41 -10.88 5.33 18.13
CA SER A 41 -10.59 5.23 19.55
C SER A 41 -10.84 3.83 20.10
N GLU A 42 -11.95 3.18 19.72
CA GLU A 42 -12.20 1.80 20.16
C GLU A 42 -11.24 0.82 19.49
N ILE A 43 -10.92 1.01 18.20
CA ILE A 43 -9.90 0.20 17.51
C ILE A 43 -8.56 0.28 18.26
N ARG A 44 -8.10 1.49 18.61
CA ARG A 44 -6.86 1.71 19.36
C ARG A 44 -6.87 1.07 20.75
N ARG A 45 -8.04 0.97 21.38
CA ARG A 45 -8.22 0.33 22.68
C ARG A 45 -8.02 -1.18 22.60
N ILE A 46 -8.53 -1.80 21.54
CA ILE A 46 -8.45 -3.26 21.31
C ILE A 46 -7.08 -3.62 20.77
N GLU A 47 -6.58 -2.85 19.81
CA GLU A 47 -5.31 -3.07 19.11
C GLU A 47 -4.42 -1.81 19.22
N PRO A 48 -3.62 -1.71 20.29
CA PRO A 48 -2.73 -0.56 20.53
C PRO A 48 -1.66 -0.35 19.44
N ALA A 49 -1.49 -1.28 18.50
CA ALA A 49 -0.61 -1.13 17.35
C ALA A 49 -1.03 0.03 16.42
N TYR A 50 -2.31 0.39 16.39
CA TYR A 50 -2.84 1.47 15.53
C TYR A 50 -2.85 2.84 16.22
N ARG A 51 -1.87 3.11 17.09
CA ARG A 51 -1.77 4.37 17.85
C ARG A 51 -1.50 5.58 16.94
N GLY A 52 -2.24 6.67 17.18
CA GLY A 52 -2.07 7.95 16.50
C GLY A 52 -2.64 8.01 15.08
N GLY A 53 -2.40 9.12 14.38
CA GLY A 53 -2.78 9.33 12.99
C GLY A 53 -4.25 9.69 12.73
N ASP A 54 -4.55 9.94 11.45
CA ASP A 54 -5.90 10.21 10.97
C ASP A 54 -6.84 9.01 11.25
N PRO A 55 -7.97 9.21 11.92
CA PRO A 55 -8.97 8.18 12.19
C PRO A 55 -9.40 7.37 10.98
N ASN A 56 -9.57 8.00 9.82
CA ASN A 56 -10.01 7.28 8.61
C ASN A 56 -8.91 6.33 8.13
N LEU A 57 -7.64 6.74 8.19
CA LEU A 57 -6.51 5.86 7.91
C LEU A 57 -6.42 4.70 8.90
N VAL A 58 -6.63 4.94 10.19
CA VAL A 58 -6.67 3.88 11.21
C VAL A 58 -7.75 2.85 10.90
N ILE A 59 -8.96 3.32 10.59
CA ILE A 59 -10.10 2.45 10.24
C ILE A 59 -9.78 1.63 8.99
N ARG A 60 -9.27 2.27 7.92
CA ARG A 60 -8.90 1.59 6.68
C ARG A 60 -7.79 0.56 6.89
N ALA A 61 -6.74 0.91 7.64
CA ALA A 61 -5.63 0.00 7.93
C ALA A 61 -6.11 -1.23 8.73
N TRP A 62 -6.92 -1.02 9.76
CA TRP A 62 -7.44 -2.11 10.59
C TRP A 62 -8.41 -3.03 9.82
N MET A 63 -9.26 -2.46 8.96
CA MET A 63 -10.12 -3.25 8.09
C MET A 63 -9.34 -3.98 7.01
N GLY A 64 -8.31 -3.33 6.44
CA GLY A 64 -7.42 -3.91 5.44
C GLY A 64 -6.56 -5.06 5.99
N ALA A 65 -6.05 -4.93 7.22
CA ALA A 65 -5.27 -5.98 7.89
C ALA A 65 -6.09 -7.24 8.16
N ALA A 66 -7.40 -7.11 8.38
CA ALA A 66 -8.30 -8.25 8.54
C ALA A 66 -8.72 -8.89 7.22
N ALA A 67 -8.76 -8.10 6.14
CA ALA A 67 -8.99 -8.59 4.79
C ALA A 67 -7.71 -9.14 4.14
N ALA A 68 -6.53 -8.88 4.72
CA ALA A 68 -5.28 -9.42 4.23
C ALA A 68 -5.33 -10.96 4.34
N PRO A 69 -5.20 -11.69 3.22
CA PRO A 69 -5.17 -13.14 3.27
C PRO A 69 -3.98 -13.55 4.16
N LYS A 70 -4.24 -14.39 5.17
CA LYS A 70 -3.19 -15.06 5.96
C LYS A 70 -2.31 -16.02 5.13
N ALA A 71 -2.49 -16.02 3.81
CA ALA A 71 -1.65 -16.78 2.90
C ALA A 71 -0.28 -16.10 2.84
N GLU A 72 0.76 -16.84 3.21
CA GLU A 72 2.11 -16.58 2.73
C GLU A 72 2.03 -16.28 1.24
N VAL A 73 2.21 -15.02 0.87
CA VAL A 73 2.38 -14.64 -0.53
C VAL A 73 3.65 -15.35 -0.95
N GLN A 74 3.52 -16.49 -1.65
CA GLN A 74 4.65 -17.14 -2.30
C GLN A 74 5.27 -16.10 -3.22
N ARG A 75 6.35 -15.48 -2.75
CA ARG A 75 7.17 -14.59 -3.55
C ARG A 75 7.74 -15.48 -4.65
N ARG A 76 7.11 -15.48 -5.83
CA ARG A 76 7.68 -16.14 -7.00
C ARG A 76 9.03 -15.48 -7.25
N ILE A 77 10.10 -16.23 -7.01
CA ILE A 77 11.45 -15.81 -7.32
C ILE A 77 11.46 -15.50 -8.82
N TYR A 78 11.78 -14.26 -9.17
CA TYR A 78 11.90 -13.86 -10.56
C TYR A 78 13.08 -14.59 -11.18
N THR A 79 12.79 -15.54 -12.07
CA THR A 79 13.78 -16.18 -12.92
C THR A 79 13.68 -15.59 -14.33
N PRO A 80 14.68 -14.82 -14.81
CA PRO A 80 14.64 -14.24 -16.14
C PRO A 80 14.59 -15.36 -17.20
N SER A 81 13.76 -15.17 -18.22
CA SER A 81 13.64 -16.11 -19.33
C SER A 81 14.96 -16.22 -20.11
N ALA A 82 15.13 -17.28 -20.91
CA ALA A 82 16.32 -17.44 -21.76
C ALA A 82 16.53 -16.23 -22.68
N ALA A 83 15.45 -15.65 -23.23
CA ALA A 83 15.50 -14.46 -24.06
C ALA A 83 16.02 -13.21 -23.28
N MET A 84 15.57 -13.04 -22.03
CA MET A 84 16.04 -11.93 -21.18
C MET A 84 17.51 -12.08 -20.81
N ARG A 85 17.96 -13.30 -20.49
CA ARG A 85 19.38 -13.60 -20.24
C ARG A 85 20.24 -13.32 -21.47
N PHE A 86 19.76 -13.66 -22.65
CA PHE A 86 20.46 -13.40 -23.90
C PHE A 86 20.54 -11.89 -24.23
N ALA A 87 19.47 -11.14 -24.00
CA ALA A 87 19.47 -9.69 -24.16
C ALA A 87 20.47 -9.00 -23.19
N ALA A 88 20.50 -9.44 -21.93
CA ALA A 88 21.44 -8.92 -20.92
C ALA A 88 22.91 -9.23 -21.27
N LEU A 89 23.21 -10.40 -21.82
CA LEU A 89 24.55 -10.73 -22.28
C LEU A 89 24.97 -9.85 -23.47
N ARG A 90 24.06 -9.59 -24.42
CA ARG A 90 24.34 -8.68 -25.55
C ARG A 90 24.56 -7.24 -25.09
N SER A 91 23.80 -6.75 -24.11
CA SER A 91 23.98 -5.38 -23.62
C SER A 91 25.33 -5.19 -22.93
N GLN A 92 25.80 -6.17 -22.16
CA GLN A 92 27.14 -6.13 -21.54
C GLN A 92 28.27 -6.08 -22.59
N GLN A 93 28.08 -6.75 -23.73
CA GLN A 93 29.04 -6.72 -24.84
C GLN A 93 28.98 -5.41 -25.66
N ALA A 94 27.87 -4.65 -25.57
CA ALA A 94 27.72 -3.37 -26.24
C ALA A 94 28.25 -2.16 -25.42
N GLU A 95 28.39 -2.31 -24.09
CA GLU A 95 28.89 -1.26 -23.20
C GLU A 95 30.33 -0.76 -23.42
N PRO A 96 31.33 -1.53 -23.92
CA PRO A 96 32.69 -0.98 -24.06
C PRO A 96 32.81 0.09 -25.16
N ARG A 97 31.80 0.27 -26.03
CA ARG A 97 31.83 1.29 -27.09
C ARG A 97 31.14 2.60 -26.72
N LEU A 98 30.27 2.62 -25.71
CA LEU A 98 29.55 3.85 -25.31
C LEU A 98 30.35 4.73 -24.36
N LYS A 99 31.29 4.17 -23.58
CA LYS A 99 32.20 4.99 -22.74
C LYS A 99 33.20 5.83 -23.55
N ALA A 100 33.45 5.47 -24.81
CA ALA A 100 34.33 6.22 -25.71
C ALA A 100 33.65 7.41 -26.42
N LEU A 101 32.31 7.44 -26.48
CA LEU A 101 31.55 8.51 -27.14
C LEU A 101 31.27 9.73 -26.23
N GLY A 102 31.58 9.64 -24.95
CA GLY A 102 31.33 10.69 -23.95
C GLY A 102 32.53 11.59 -23.60
N SER A 103 33.74 11.35 -24.14
CA SER A 103 34.96 12.04 -23.69
C SER A 103 35.53 13.10 -24.63
N THR A 104 34.85 13.42 -25.75
CA THR A 104 35.35 14.42 -26.71
C THR A 104 34.29 15.49 -27.01
N SER A 105 34.06 16.39 -26.07
CA SER A 105 33.63 17.76 -26.37
C SER A 105 33.73 18.65 -25.12
N VAL A 106 34.96 19.02 -24.73
CA VAL A 106 35.17 20.22 -23.93
C VAL A 106 35.77 21.26 -24.87
N ARG A 107 34.90 22.03 -25.50
CA ARG A 107 35.28 23.15 -26.37
C ARG A 107 35.58 24.35 -25.48
N SER A 108 36.86 24.55 -25.15
CA SER A 108 37.36 25.78 -24.55
C SER A 108 37.23 26.91 -25.58
N TYR A 109 36.52 27.98 -25.22
CA TYR A 109 36.55 29.24 -25.98
C TYR A 109 37.53 30.21 -25.29
N PRO A 110 38.24 31.04 -26.07
CA PRO A 110 39.17 32.05 -25.55
C PRO A 110 38.46 33.17 -24.78
#